data_AF-A0A8J6B728-F1
#
_entry.id   AF-A0A8J6B728-F1
#
_cell.length_a   1.000
_cell.length_b   1.000
_cell.length_c   1.000
_cell.angle_alpha   90.00
_cell.angle_beta   90.00
_cell.angle_gamma   90.00
#
_symmetry.space_group_name_H-M   'P 1'
#
loop_
_entity.id
_entity.type
_entity.pdbx_description
1 polymer ?
#
loop_
_entity_poly.entity_id
_entity_poly.type
_entity_poly.pdbx_seq_one_letter_code
_entity_poly.pdbx_strand_id
1 'polypeptide(L)'
;MLLFANTMIIPAGYFLPVFVYGAGLGRLYGEIIAKIFPNGFISEGIPIRITPAGYALAGAAAYSGAVTHTLSTALLVFELTGQMSHILPVLIAVLVANAISQSCQNSFFDIIVIVKKLPYLPKLAMGKNCAHDVCAEDFMVTDLHYLVKGFKCKDVRTLLKSSELKQFPIVDAEDSRILLGSVSRKTLSRFLSDQLSSERRMQYMMNLPATNTDRGWTSPGDHATPKPPRTAEESENGDAMDYSTQDTLTYESEEVQKPAGRKKRSSKFRHQYLRLVEEWECRQLNQVVPLEDLTMDPAPYRLMEKQTLYQCYDLFNLLGLRLAYVTNTGRLVGVVSLRELKEAVHGTVRGTFTSRITPNSEDGVQESYNLPPLIHLPPESSSR
;
A
#
# COMPACT_ATOMS: atom_id res chain seq x y z
N MET A 1 -23.69 6.30 29.46
CA MET A 1 -24.05 4.92 29.06
C MET A 1 -23.67 4.59 27.63
N LEU A 2 -24.12 5.35 26.61
CA LEU A 2 -23.75 5.10 25.20
C LEU A 2 -22.22 5.03 24.97
N LEU A 3 -21.48 6.03 25.42
CA LEU A 3 -20.01 6.05 25.28
C LEU A 3 -19.34 4.88 26.00
N PHE A 4 -19.87 4.48 27.17
CA PHE A 4 -19.33 3.36 27.94
C PHE A 4 -19.54 2.03 27.20
N ALA A 5 -20.72 1.81 26.62
CA ALA A 5 -20.98 0.66 25.76
C ALA A 5 -20.02 0.62 24.55
N ASN A 6 -19.69 1.79 23.98
CA ASN A 6 -18.75 1.88 22.85
C ASN A 6 -17.30 1.52 23.21
N THR A 7 -16.93 1.59 24.49
CA THR A 7 -15.57 1.23 24.94
C THR A 7 -15.38 -0.25 25.22
N MET A 8 -16.45 -1.05 25.25
CA MET A 8 -16.34 -2.49 25.48
C MET A 8 -15.77 -3.20 24.24
N ILE A 9 -14.92 -4.20 24.46
CA ILE A 9 -14.26 -4.98 23.39
C ILE A 9 -15.23 -6.07 22.90
N ILE A 10 -16.33 -5.66 22.29
CA ILE A 10 -17.37 -6.54 21.76
C ILE A 10 -17.69 -6.10 20.32
N PRO A 11 -17.94 -7.03 19.38
CA PRO A 11 -18.46 -6.68 18.07
C PRO A 11 -19.88 -6.10 18.22
N ALA A 12 -19.99 -4.78 18.20
CA ALA A 12 -21.25 -4.05 18.33
C ALA A 12 -21.37 -2.95 17.28
N GLY A 13 -22.60 -2.70 16.81
CA GLY A 13 -22.92 -1.59 15.92
C GLY A 13 -23.24 -0.32 16.71
N TYR A 14 -22.63 0.81 16.35
CA TYR A 14 -22.79 2.09 17.05
C TYR A 14 -23.89 2.98 16.46
N PHE A 15 -24.38 2.67 15.27
CA PHE A 15 -25.33 3.52 14.55
C PHE A 15 -26.71 3.54 15.22
N LEU A 16 -27.27 2.38 15.55
CA LEU A 16 -28.63 2.27 16.09
C LEU A 16 -28.82 3.02 17.43
N PRO A 17 -27.90 2.91 18.41
CA PRO A 17 -28.03 3.68 19.65
C PRO A 17 -28.01 5.20 19.45
N VAL A 18 -27.16 5.69 18.53
CA VAL A 18 -27.10 7.12 18.15
C VAL A 18 -28.40 7.54 17.47
N PHE A 19 -28.93 6.70 16.59
CA PHE A 19 -30.19 6.93 15.90
C PHE A 19 -31.37 7.08 16.86
N VAL A 20 -31.50 6.15 17.82
CA VAL A 20 -32.55 6.18 18.84
C VAL A 20 -32.40 7.40 19.75
N TYR A 21 -31.17 7.79 20.10
CA TYR A 21 -30.92 8.99 20.87
C TYR A 21 -31.39 10.26 20.14
N GLY A 22 -31.09 10.37 18.84
CA GLY A 22 -31.61 11.43 17.98
C GLY A 22 -33.13 11.44 17.88
N ALA A 23 -33.75 10.27 17.78
CA ALA A 23 -35.21 10.12 17.77
C ALA A 23 -35.85 10.62 19.08
N GLY A 24 -35.23 10.32 20.22
CA GLY A 24 -35.67 10.81 21.53
C GLY A 24 -35.62 12.33 21.62
N LEU A 25 -34.53 12.96 21.16
CA LEU A 25 -34.40 14.42 21.13
C LEU A 25 -35.41 15.06 20.16
N GLY A 26 -35.59 14.48 18.98
CA GLY A 26 -36.58 14.95 18.01
C GLY A 26 -38.01 14.83 18.54
N ARG A 27 -38.33 13.75 19.25
CA ARG A 27 -39.65 13.58 19.87
C ARG A 27 -39.87 14.59 20.98
N LEU A 28 -38.88 14.79 21.85
CA LEU A 28 -38.94 15.81 22.90
C LEU A 28 -39.22 17.19 22.30
N TYR A 29 -38.51 17.55 21.24
CA TYR A 29 -38.73 18.80 20.52
C TYR A 29 -40.14 18.91 19.91
N GLY A 30 -40.63 17.84 19.28
CA GLY A 30 -41.98 17.78 18.73
C GLY A 30 -43.09 17.94 19.79
N GLU A 31 -42.92 17.31 20.95
CA GLU A 31 -43.86 17.44 22.08
C GLU A 31 -43.85 18.86 22.69
N ILE A 32 -42.67 19.50 22.76
CA ILE A 32 -42.54 20.89 23.18
C ILE A 32 -43.29 21.82 22.21
N ILE A 33 -43.09 21.65 20.90
CA ILE A 33 -43.79 22.44 19.88
C ILE A 33 -45.30 22.21 19.95
N ALA A 34 -45.76 20.97 20.13
CA ALA A 34 -47.18 20.65 20.25
C ALA A 34 -47.82 21.31 21.48
N LYS A 35 -47.07 21.47 22.59
CA LYS A 35 -47.53 22.20 23.78
C LYS A 35 -47.57 23.71 23.57
N ILE A 36 -46.61 24.28 22.84
CA ILE A 36 -46.55 25.73 22.56
C ILE A 36 -47.66 26.13 21.57
N PHE A 37 -47.93 25.29 20.57
CA PHE A 37 -48.93 25.54 19.52
C PHE A 37 -50.02 24.45 19.53
N PRO A 38 -50.92 24.45 20.53
CA PRO A 38 -51.95 23.40 20.68
C PRO A 38 -52.96 23.35 19.53
N ASN A 39 -53.18 24.50 18.87
CA ASN A 39 -54.08 24.63 17.73
C ASN A 39 -53.41 24.29 16.38
N GLY A 40 -52.12 23.94 16.37
CA GLY A 40 -51.37 23.65 15.16
C GLY A 40 -50.97 24.90 14.37
N PHE A 41 -50.51 24.68 13.14
CA PHE A 41 -50.22 25.76 12.19
C PHE A 41 -51.38 25.93 11.22
N ILE A 42 -51.69 27.17 10.85
CA ILE A 42 -52.71 27.46 9.84
C ILE A 42 -52.00 27.53 8.49
N SER A 43 -52.28 26.58 7.61
CA SER A 43 -51.83 26.61 6.21
C SER A 43 -53.06 26.57 5.32
N GLU A 44 -53.20 27.57 4.44
CA GLU A 44 -54.33 27.67 3.49
C GLU A 44 -55.73 27.56 4.14
N GLY A 45 -55.89 28.07 5.36
CA GLY A 45 -57.16 28.06 6.09
C GLY A 45 -57.51 26.73 6.78
N ILE A 46 -56.67 25.70 6.67
CA ILE A 46 -56.86 24.40 7.35
C ILE A 46 -55.89 24.33 8.54
N PRO A 47 -56.39 23.99 9.76
CA PRO A 47 -55.51 23.78 10.92
C PRO A 47 -54.76 22.45 10.78
N ILE A 48 -53.45 22.51 10.57
CA ILE A 48 -52.56 21.34 10.54
C ILE A 48 -52.06 21.09 11.96
N ARG A 49 -52.52 19.99 12.57
CA ARG A 49 -52.02 19.55 13.87
C ARG A 49 -50.57 19.09 13.77
N ILE A 50 -49.78 19.45 14.77
CA ILE A 50 -48.37 19.06 14.88
C ILE A 50 -48.31 17.59 15.29
N THR A 51 -47.60 16.78 14.50
CA THR A 51 -47.37 15.36 14.79
C THR A 51 -45.94 15.17 15.32
N PRO A 52 -45.74 14.88 16.62
CA PRO A 52 -44.40 14.72 17.21
C PRO A 52 -43.56 13.61 16.57
N ALA A 53 -44.20 12.61 15.94
CA ALA A 53 -43.52 11.53 15.25
C ALA A 53 -42.66 12.01 14.06
N GLY A 54 -43.11 13.04 13.32
CA GLY A 54 -42.33 13.62 12.22
C GLY A 54 -41.05 14.30 12.73
N TYR A 55 -41.11 14.97 13.88
CA TYR A 55 -39.95 15.57 14.52
C TYR A 55 -39.00 14.54 15.13
N ALA A 56 -39.54 13.44 15.68
CA ALA A 56 -38.74 12.30 16.11
C ALA A 56 -37.91 11.73 14.95
N LEU A 57 -38.57 11.57 13.80
CA LEU A 57 -37.92 11.09 12.58
C LEU A 57 -36.83 12.05 12.07
N ALA A 58 -37.13 13.35 12.05
CA ALA A 58 -36.18 14.38 11.66
C ALA A 58 -34.96 14.42 12.60
N GLY A 59 -35.18 14.33 13.92
CA GLY A 59 -34.11 14.28 14.92
C GLY A 59 -33.24 13.04 14.81
N ALA A 60 -33.84 11.87 14.52
CA ALA A 60 -33.11 10.64 14.26
C ALA A 60 -32.18 10.77 13.05
N ALA A 61 -32.68 11.29 11.93
CA ALA A 61 -31.91 11.52 10.71
C ALA A 61 -30.78 12.53 10.93
N ALA A 62 -31.11 13.69 11.51
CA ALA A 62 -30.19 14.81 11.65
C ALA A 62 -29.06 14.50 12.64
N TYR A 63 -29.37 13.91 13.80
CA TYR A 63 -28.36 13.58 14.79
C TYR A 63 -27.45 12.44 14.31
N SER A 64 -28.02 11.38 13.72
CA SER A 64 -27.20 10.29 13.16
C SER A 64 -26.33 10.77 12.01
N GLY A 65 -26.87 11.59 11.10
CA GLY A 65 -26.11 12.20 10.00
C GLY A 65 -24.97 13.08 10.52
N ALA A 66 -25.23 13.88 11.56
CA ALA A 66 -24.22 14.75 12.15
C ALA A 66 -23.09 13.98 12.84
N VAL A 67 -23.37 12.82 13.43
CA VAL A 67 -22.34 11.97 14.05
C VAL A 67 -21.52 11.23 12.99
N THR A 68 -22.14 10.78 11.91
CA THR A 68 -21.46 10.04 10.83
C THR A 68 -20.86 10.91 9.74
N HIS A 69 -21.23 12.20 9.68
CA HIS A 69 -20.98 13.12 8.56
C HIS A 69 -21.53 12.59 7.22
N THR A 70 -22.72 11.99 7.22
CA THR A 70 -23.34 11.49 6.00
C THR A 70 -24.75 12.06 5.80
N LEU A 71 -25.13 12.26 4.54
CA LEU A 71 -26.50 12.68 4.16
C LEU A 71 -27.42 11.48 3.92
N SER A 72 -26.84 10.28 3.74
CA SER A 72 -27.57 9.04 3.51
C SER A 72 -28.47 8.63 4.67
N THR A 73 -28.25 9.16 5.89
CA THR A 73 -29.12 8.91 7.04
C THR A 73 -30.54 9.46 6.83
N ALA A 74 -30.69 10.55 6.07
CA ALA A 74 -32.00 11.09 5.71
C ALA A 74 -32.75 10.10 4.81
N LEU A 75 -32.08 9.57 3.79
CA LEU A 75 -32.65 8.59 2.87
C LEU A 75 -33.01 7.29 3.58
N LEU A 76 -32.12 6.78 4.44
CA LEU A 76 -32.36 5.61 5.28
C LEU A 76 -33.67 5.77 6.08
N VAL A 77 -33.86 6.94 6.68
CA VAL A 77 -35.05 7.27 7.46
C VAL A 77 -36.34 7.25 6.64
N PHE A 78 -36.28 7.73 5.41
CA PHE A 78 -37.43 7.71 4.51
C PHE A 78 -37.75 6.33 3.97
N GLU A 79 -36.72 5.55 3.67
CA GLU A 79 -36.86 4.16 3.27
C GLU A 79 -37.47 3.32 4.40
N LEU A 80 -37.03 3.53 5.65
CA LEU A 80 -37.57 2.84 6.83
C LEU A 80 -39.02 3.23 7.15
N THR A 81 -39.45 4.46 6.82
CA THR A 81 -40.83 4.92 7.09
C THR A 81 -41.78 4.67 5.94
N GLY A 82 -41.28 4.44 4.73
CA GLY A 82 -42.10 4.23 3.54
C GLY A 82 -42.88 5.47 3.08
N GLN A 83 -42.64 6.64 3.67
CA GLN A 83 -43.36 7.88 3.34
C GLN A 83 -42.40 9.03 3.04
N MET A 84 -42.47 9.55 1.81
CA MET A 84 -41.57 10.59 1.30
C MET A 84 -42.11 12.03 1.47
N SER A 85 -43.29 12.20 2.08
CA SER A 85 -44.00 13.50 2.13
C SER A 85 -43.20 14.62 2.82
N HIS A 86 -42.29 14.28 3.74
CA HIS A 86 -41.52 15.24 4.52
C HIS A 86 -40.02 15.24 4.13
N ILE A 87 -39.70 14.88 2.89
CA ILE A 87 -38.31 14.72 2.43
C ILE A 87 -37.45 15.98 2.59
N LEU A 88 -37.97 17.11 2.12
CA LEU A 88 -37.22 18.36 2.06
C LEU A 88 -36.89 18.93 3.44
N PRO A 89 -37.84 19.07 4.41
CA PRO A 89 -37.52 19.58 5.74
C PRO A 89 -36.49 18.75 6.52
N VAL A 90 -36.58 17.42 6.44
CA VAL A 90 -35.62 16.54 7.12
C VAL A 90 -34.26 16.62 6.46
N LEU A 91 -34.19 16.66 5.13
CA LEU A 91 -32.92 16.77 4.41
C LEU A 91 -32.20 18.09 4.75
N ILE A 92 -32.94 19.20 4.86
CA ILE A 92 -32.38 20.48 5.32
C ILE A 92 -31.86 20.36 6.76
N ALA A 93 -32.64 19.75 7.66
CA ALA A 93 -32.20 19.55 9.05
C ALA A 93 -30.90 18.73 9.13
N VAL A 94 -30.77 17.69 8.31
CA VAL A 94 -29.57 16.85 8.22
C VAL A 94 -28.39 17.62 7.64
N LEU A 95 -28.59 18.42 6.59
CA LEU A 95 -27.56 19.27 6.01
C LEU A 95 -27.00 20.29 7.01
N VAL A 96 -27.89 20.98 7.73
CA VAL A 96 -27.50 21.97 8.75
C VAL A 96 -26.74 21.28 9.89
N ALA A 97 -27.24 20.14 10.39
CA ALA A 97 -26.57 19.40 11.44
C ALA A 97 -25.18 18.89 11.01
N ASN A 98 -25.04 18.44 9.75
CA ASN A 98 -23.75 18.04 9.18
C ASN A 98 -22.79 19.22 9.05
N ALA A 99 -23.25 20.37 8.55
CA ALA A 99 -22.42 21.57 8.39
C ALA A 99 -21.87 22.05 9.75
N ILE A 100 -22.70 22.05 10.79
CA ILE A 100 -22.29 22.41 12.16
C ILE A 100 -21.28 21.37 12.68
N SER A 101 -21.57 20.08 12.54
CA SER A 101 -20.69 19.01 13.02
C SER A 101 -19.33 19.02 12.36
N GLN A 102 -19.27 19.15 11.02
CA GLN A 102 -18.02 19.19 10.24
C GLN A 102 -17.13 20.39 10.59
N SER A 103 -17.74 21.51 10.97
CA SER A 103 -16.99 22.70 11.40
C SER A 103 -16.38 22.54 12.79
N CYS A 104 -16.99 21.73 13.66
CA CYS A 104 -16.59 21.60 15.05
C CYS A 104 -15.69 20.39 15.32
N GLN A 105 -15.97 19.23 14.73
CA GLN A 105 -15.35 17.95 15.09
C GLN A 105 -15.22 17.03 13.87
N ASN A 106 -14.34 16.02 13.96
CA ASN A 106 -14.26 14.95 12.97
C ASN A 106 -15.43 13.96 13.10
N SER A 107 -15.72 13.20 12.03
CA SER A 107 -16.72 12.13 12.07
C SER A 107 -16.37 11.08 13.12
N PHE A 108 -17.39 10.47 13.73
CA PHE A 108 -17.22 9.39 14.71
C PHE A 108 -16.34 8.24 14.18
N PHE A 109 -16.49 7.87 12.90
CA PHE A 109 -15.70 6.79 12.31
C PHE A 109 -14.25 7.20 12.03
N ASP A 110 -14.02 8.44 11.61
CA ASP A 110 -12.67 8.98 11.43
C ASP A 110 -11.91 9.01 12.76
N ILE A 111 -12.60 9.36 13.86
CA ILE A 111 -12.04 9.32 15.21
C ILE A 111 -11.64 7.88 15.58
N ILE A 112 -12.49 6.89 15.32
CA ILE A 112 -12.16 5.48 15.60
C ILE A 112 -10.91 5.05 14.82
N VAL A 113 -10.81 5.43 13.54
CA VAL A 113 -9.65 5.11 12.69
C VAL A 113 -8.37 5.71 13.28
N ILE A 114 -8.42 6.97 13.73
CA ILE A 114 -7.29 7.68 14.35
C ILE A 114 -6.91 7.03 15.69
N VAL A 115 -7.88 6.76 16.56
CA VAL A 115 -7.66 6.15 17.88
C VAL A 115 -7.07 4.75 17.74
N LYS A 116 -7.56 3.96 16.77
CA LYS A 116 -7.02 2.63 16.46
C LYS A 116 -5.69 2.66 15.71
N LYS A 117 -5.17 3.84 15.35
CA LYS A 117 -3.94 4.01 14.57
C LYS A 117 -3.91 3.12 13.32
N LEU A 118 -5.07 2.97 12.67
CA LEU A 118 -5.16 2.15 11.47
C LEU A 118 -4.39 2.85 10.35
N PRO A 119 -3.76 2.08 9.44
CA PRO A 119 -3.00 2.63 8.32
C PRO A 119 -3.95 3.18 7.24
N TYR A 120 -4.73 4.20 7.58
CA TYR A 120 -5.57 4.98 6.68
C TYR A 120 -4.82 6.26 6.29
N LEU A 121 -4.98 6.70 5.06
CA LEU A 121 -4.41 7.94 4.58
C LEU A 121 -5.46 9.03 4.88
N PRO A 122 -5.25 9.91 5.89
CA PRO A 122 -6.28 10.85 6.31
C PRO A 122 -6.51 11.88 5.22
N LYS A 123 -7.77 12.23 4.97
CA LYS A 123 -8.12 13.29 4.02
C LYS A 123 -7.40 14.58 4.42
N LEU A 124 -6.47 15.01 3.59
CA LEU A 124 -5.89 16.34 3.73
C LEU A 124 -7.03 17.33 3.47
N ALA A 125 -7.54 17.95 4.52
CA ALA A 125 -8.54 19.00 4.38
C ALA A 125 -7.90 20.14 3.56
N MET A 126 -8.54 20.50 2.46
CA MET A 126 -8.17 21.67 1.66
C MET A 126 -8.33 22.89 2.58
N GLY A 127 -7.22 23.56 2.94
CA GLY A 127 -7.24 24.75 3.82
C GLY A 127 -6.26 24.74 5.00
N LYS A 128 -5.51 23.66 5.25
CA LYS A 128 -4.34 23.72 6.15
C LYS A 128 -3.10 24.06 5.33
N ASN A 129 -2.70 25.33 5.36
CA ASN A 129 -1.66 25.92 4.50
C ASN A 129 -0.31 25.18 4.47
N CYS A 130 0.00 24.38 5.49
CA CYS A 130 1.32 23.76 5.66
C CYS A 130 1.63 22.61 4.68
N ALA A 131 0.63 22.00 4.03
CA ALA A 131 0.84 20.85 3.14
C ALA A 131 1.12 21.24 1.68
N HIS A 132 1.02 22.52 1.33
CA HIS A 132 1.43 23.02 0.01
C HIS A 132 2.95 23.26 -0.09
N ASP A 133 3.63 23.44 1.05
CA ASP A 133 5.06 23.73 1.11
C ASP A 133 5.93 22.46 1.10
N VAL A 134 5.33 21.28 1.23
CA VAL A 134 6.03 19.99 1.20
C VAL A 134 5.94 19.39 -0.19
N CYS A 135 7.08 19.05 -0.78
CA CYS A 135 7.20 18.44 -2.09
C CYS A 135 7.64 16.98 -2.01
N ALA A 136 7.49 16.24 -3.11
CA ALA A 136 7.93 14.84 -3.21
C ALA A 136 9.41 14.66 -2.85
N GLU A 137 10.24 15.65 -3.15
CA GLU A 137 11.67 15.67 -2.81
C GLU A 137 11.96 15.60 -1.30
N ASP A 138 11.08 16.13 -0.47
CA ASP A 138 11.30 16.18 0.98
C ASP A 138 11.11 14.82 1.68
N PHE A 139 10.26 13.96 1.11
CA PHE A 139 9.86 12.69 1.74
C PHE A 139 10.13 11.45 0.90
N MET A 140 10.68 11.59 -0.31
CA MET A 140 11.09 10.45 -1.13
C MET A 140 12.28 9.70 -0.53
N VAL A 141 12.33 8.39 -0.78
CA VAL A 141 13.51 7.57 -0.49
C VAL A 141 14.51 7.73 -1.63
N THR A 142 15.71 8.21 -1.29
CA THR A 142 16.82 8.42 -2.24
C THR A 142 17.80 7.26 -2.31
N ASP A 143 17.77 6.34 -1.34
CA ASP A 143 18.54 5.10 -1.39
C ASP A 143 17.82 4.10 -2.31
N LEU A 144 18.30 4.01 -3.56
CA LEU A 144 17.61 3.33 -4.64
C LEU A 144 18.31 2.04 -5.03
N HIS A 145 17.55 0.95 -4.97
CA HIS A 145 17.93 -0.33 -5.56
C HIS A 145 17.37 -0.42 -6.98
N TYR A 146 18.22 -0.21 -8.00
CA TYR A 146 17.84 -0.24 -9.42
C TYR A 146 18.71 -1.21 -10.23
N LEU A 147 18.25 -1.53 -11.44
CA LEU A 147 18.98 -2.33 -12.42
C LEU A 147 19.34 -1.47 -13.63
N VAL A 148 20.60 -1.51 -14.07
CA VAL A 148 21.06 -0.80 -15.28
C VAL A 148 20.87 -1.69 -16.51
N LYS A 149 20.45 -1.12 -17.64
CA LYS A 149 20.33 -1.85 -18.90
C LYS A 149 21.62 -2.61 -19.22
N GLY A 150 21.48 -3.90 -19.56
CA GLY A 150 22.64 -4.78 -19.74
C GLY A 150 23.18 -5.39 -18.44
N PHE A 151 22.39 -5.38 -17.36
CA PHE A 151 22.71 -6.08 -16.11
C PHE A 151 22.95 -7.58 -16.34
N LYS A 152 23.76 -8.18 -15.48
CA LYS A 152 24.05 -9.62 -15.49
C LYS A 152 23.11 -10.36 -14.55
N CYS A 153 22.95 -11.66 -14.77
CA CYS A 153 22.20 -12.53 -13.86
C CYS A 153 22.74 -12.48 -12.41
N LYS A 154 24.05 -12.25 -12.23
CA LYS A 154 24.68 -12.03 -10.92
C LYS A 154 24.12 -10.81 -10.19
N ASP A 155 23.87 -9.72 -10.91
CA ASP A 155 23.38 -8.46 -10.33
C ASP A 155 21.95 -8.64 -9.85
N VAL A 156 21.11 -9.33 -10.63
CA VAL A 156 19.76 -9.75 -10.21
C VAL A 156 19.80 -10.60 -8.94
N ARG A 157 20.68 -11.61 -8.88
CA ARG A 157 20.82 -12.46 -7.69
C ARG A 157 21.24 -11.65 -6.47
N THR A 158 22.15 -10.69 -6.64
CA THR A 158 22.63 -9.83 -5.56
C THR A 158 21.52 -8.88 -5.10
N LEU A 159 20.80 -8.28 -6.03
CA LEU A 159 19.66 -7.39 -5.76
C LEU A 159 18.55 -8.12 -4.99
N LEU A 160 18.15 -9.32 -5.43
CA LEU A 160 17.11 -10.13 -4.80
C LEU A 160 17.46 -10.61 -3.38
N LYS A 161 18.77 -10.70 -3.06
CA LYS A 161 19.28 -11.02 -1.72
C LYS A 161 19.42 -9.79 -0.84
N SER A 162 19.88 -8.67 -1.40
CA SER A 162 20.11 -7.42 -0.67
C SER A 162 18.82 -6.69 -0.30
N SER A 163 17.74 -6.91 -1.05
CA SER A 163 16.50 -6.15 -0.90
C SER A 163 15.24 -7.03 -0.93
N GLU A 164 14.22 -6.61 -0.18
CA GLU A 164 12.92 -7.28 -0.11
C GLU A 164 11.84 -6.55 -0.93
N LEU A 165 12.24 -5.59 -1.77
CA LEU A 165 11.33 -4.78 -2.56
C LEU A 165 10.53 -5.64 -3.54
N LYS A 166 9.23 -5.33 -3.71
CA LYS A 166 8.34 -6.07 -4.60
C LYS A 166 8.58 -5.75 -6.08
N GLN A 167 9.16 -4.59 -6.36
CA GLN A 167 9.33 -4.06 -7.70
C GLN A 167 10.63 -3.26 -7.74
N PHE A 168 11.34 -3.35 -8.87
CA PHE A 168 12.63 -2.72 -9.09
C PHE A 168 12.58 -1.83 -10.33
N PRO A 169 13.04 -0.58 -10.25
CA PRO A 169 13.21 0.26 -11.42
C PRO A 169 14.38 -0.22 -12.29
N ILE A 170 14.21 -0.05 -13.59
CA ILE A 170 15.25 -0.31 -14.58
C ILE A 170 15.63 1.02 -15.23
N VAL A 171 16.92 1.31 -15.24
CA VAL A 171 17.49 2.55 -15.77
C VAL A 171 18.38 2.27 -16.98
N ASP A 172 18.55 3.27 -17.84
CA ASP A 172 19.35 3.12 -19.06
C ASP A 172 20.86 2.98 -18.76
N ALA A 173 21.44 3.98 -18.07
CA ALA A 173 22.84 3.97 -17.67
C ALA A 173 22.99 4.45 -16.21
N GLU A 174 24.12 4.13 -15.58
CA GLU A 174 24.40 4.51 -14.18
C GLU A 174 24.57 6.04 -14.02
N ASP A 175 25.13 6.70 -15.04
CA ASP A 175 25.32 8.16 -15.07
C ASP A 175 24.03 8.91 -15.42
N SER A 176 23.28 8.40 -16.41
CA SER A 176 22.06 9.07 -16.90
C SER A 176 20.87 8.85 -15.97
N ARG A 177 20.80 7.66 -15.34
CA ARG A 177 19.70 7.18 -14.49
C ARG A 177 18.31 7.38 -15.11
N ILE A 178 18.19 7.38 -16.42
CA ILE A 178 16.91 7.57 -17.09
C ILE A 178 16.04 6.34 -16.82
N LEU A 179 14.85 6.53 -16.26
CA LEU A 179 13.92 5.45 -15.94
C LEU A 179 13.30 4.87 -17.22
N LEU A 180 13.64 3.63 -17.54
CA LEU A 180 13.09 2.89 -18.68
C LEU A 180 11.79 2.17 -18.34
N GLY A 181 11.68 1.67 -17.11
CA GLY A 181 10.52 0.90 -16.69
C GLY A 181 10.74 0.29 -15.31
N SER A 182 9.91 -0.69 -14.98
CA SER A 182 10.03 -1.44 -13.74
C SER A 182 9.72 -2.92 -13.91
N VAL A 183 10.34 -3.75 -13.08
CA VAL A 183 10.15 -5.19 -13.09
C VAL A 183 9.74 -5.69 -11.73
N SER A 184 8.83 -6.66 -11.69
CA SER A 184 8.44 -7.29 -10.44
C SER A 184 9.52 -8.24 -9.92
N ARG A 185 9.66 -8.33 -8.60
CA ARG A 185 10.54 -9.32 -7.95
C ARG A 185 10.21 -10.74 -8.40
N LYS A 186 8.90 -11.06 -8.51
CA LYS A 186 8.43 -12.37 -8.96
C LYS A 186 8.93 -12.71 -10.37
N THR A 187 8.89 -11.74 -11.28
CA THR A 187 9.40 -11.92 -12.65
C THR A 187 10.90 -12.16 -12.64
N LEU A 188 11.67 -11.35 -11.90
CA LEU A 188 13.12 -11.53 -11.78
C LEU A 188 13.49 -12.87 -11.13
N SER A 189 12.77 -13.29 -10.09
CA SER A 189 13.00 -14.58 -9.42
C SER A 189 12.72 -15.76 -10.34
N ARG A 190 11.61 -15.72 -11.10
CA ARG A 190 11.29 -16.75 -12.11
C ARG A 190 12.33 -16.79 -13.20
N PHE A 191 12.72 -15.63 -13.73
CA PHE A 191 13.76 -15.54 -14.73
C PHE A 191 15.08 -16.16 -14.21
N LEU A 192 15.49 -15.83 -12.99
CA LEU A 192 16.71 -16.39 -12.40
C LEU A 192 16.61 -17.90 -12.16
N SER A 193 15.45 -18.42 -11.73
CA SER A 193 15.25 -19.87 -11.56
C SER A 193 15.26 -20.63 -12.88
N ASP A 194 14.73 -20.03 -13.95
CA ASP A 194 14.70 -20.65 -15.28
C ASP A 194 16.10 -20.72 -15.89
N GLN A 195 16.90 -19.66 -15.73
CA GLN A 195 18.29 -19.60 -16.18
C GLN A 195 19.18 -20.60 -15.41
N LEU A 196 18.94 -20.77 -14.10
CA LEU A 196 19.67 -21.70 -13.22
C LEU A 196 18.96 -23.06 -13.06
N SER A 197 18.04 -23.40 -13.96
CA SER A 197 17.23 -24.62 -13.87
C SER A 197 18.08 -25.89 -13.97
N SER A 198 17.66 -26.93 -13.24
CA SER A 198 18.31 -28.25 -13.28
C SER A 198 18.30 -28.85 -14.69
N GLU A 199 17.30 -28.52 -15.51
CA GLU A 199 17.19 -28.97 -16.89
C GLU A 199 18.28 -28.38 -17.78
N ARG A 200 18.49 -27.06 -17.74
CA ARG A 200 19.60 -26.42 -18.48
C ARG A 200 20.96 -26.90 -17.99
N ARG A 201 21.10 -27.12 -16.68
CA ARG A 201 22.30 -27.73 -16.09
C ARG A 201 22.56 -29.12 -16.67
N MET A 202 21.52 -29.97 -16.73
CA MET A 202 21.61 -31.33 -17.30
C MET A 202 21.97 -31.31 -18.79
N GLN A 203 21.35 -30.43 -19.58
CA GLN A 203 21.63 -30.29 -21.00
C GLN A 203 23.09 -29.86 -21.26
N TYR A 204 23.60 -28.90 -20.48
CA TYR A 204 25.00 -28.51 -20.56
C TYR A 204 25.93 -29.70 -20.28
N MET A 205 25.63 -30.46 -19.23
CA MET A 205 26.40 -31.65 -18.87
C MET A 205 26.37 -32.74 -19.94
N MET A 206 25.25 -32.91 -20.64
CA MET A 206 25.10 -33.88 -21.73
C MET A 206 25.83 -33.43 -23.01
N ASN A 207 25.91 -32.11 -23.24
CA ASN A 207 26.55 -31.52 -24.42
C ASN A 207 28.04 -31.23 -24.23
N LEU A 208 28.60 -31.48 -23.03
CA LEU A 208 30.05 -31.41 -22.86
C LEU A 208 30.70 -32.44 -23.79
N PRO A 209 31.59 -32.00 -24.71
CA PRO A 209 32.33 -32.97 -25.49
C PRO A 209 33.10 -33.86 -24.53
N ALA A 210 33.12 -35.17 -24.79
CA ALA A 210 33.95 -36.13 -24.09
C ALA A 210 35.44 -35.86 -24.39
N THR A 211 35.93 -34.66 -24.08
CA THR A 211 37.33 -34.31 -24.21
C THR A 211 38.05 -35.01 -23.07
N ASN A 212 38.58 -36.18 -23.43
CA ASN A 212 39.71 -36.83 -22.81
C ASN A 212 39.49 -37.36 -21.39
N THR A 213 38.47 -38.18 -21.21
CA THR A 213 38.58 -39.29 -20.25
C THR A 213 38.42 -40.59 -21.01
N ASP A 214 39.56 -41.16 -21.37
CA ASP A 214 39.66 -42.58 -21.58
C ASP A 214 39.02 -43.28 -20.36
N ARG A 215 38.04 -44.15 -20.61
CA ARG A 215 37.18 -44.93 -19.68
C ARG A 215 35.81 -44.32 -19.32
N GLY A 216 34.82 -44.73 -20.12
CA GLY A 216 33.61 -45.38 -19.60
C GLY A 216 32.39 -44.48 -19.35
N TRP A 217 31.83 -43.93 -20.42
CA TRP A 217 30.41 -43.57 -20.47
C TRP A 217 29.71 -44.59 -21.35
N THR A 218 29.08 -45.60 -20.74
CA THR A 218 28.07 -46.43 -21.40
C THR A 218 26.74 -46.14 -20.74
N SER A 219 25.81 -45.57 -21.50
CA SER A 219 24.40 -45.49 -21.12
C SER A 219 23.90 -46.89 -20.77
N PRO A 220 23.24 -47.11 -19.63
CA PRO A 220 22.46 -48.32 -19.40
C PRO A 220 21.19 -48.23 -20.27
N GLY A 221 21.31 -48.68 -21.52
CA GLY A 221 20.17 -48.97 -22.40
C GLY A 221 19.86 -50.47 -22.36
N ASP A 222 18.63 -50.77 -21.97
CA ASP A 222 17.77 -51.83 -22.49
C ASP A 222 18.34 -53.25 -22.65
N HIS A 223 18.09 -54.10 -21.64
CA HIS A 223 17.62 -55.47 -21.85
C HIS A 223 16.83 -55.95 -20.63
N ALA A 224 15.50 -55.88 -20.69
CA ALA A 224 14.57 -56.93 -20.27
C ALA A 224 13.11 -56.45 -20.36
N THR A 225 12.39 -56.87 -21.40
CA THR A 225 10.94 -57.09 -21.36
C THR A 225 10.70 -58.61 -21.41
N PRO A 226 9.48 -59.12 -21.19
CA PRO A 226 8.68 -59.06 -19.96
C PRO A 226 8.35 -60.48 -19.46
N LYS A 227 7.87 -60.64 -18.22
CA LYS A 227 7.23 -61.90 -17.76
C LYS A 227 5.96 -61.61 -16.95
N PRO A 228 4.78 -62.16 -17.31
CA PRO A 228 3.54 -62.01 -16.54
C PRO A 228 3.31 -63.29 -15.67
N PRO A 229 2.19 -63.43 -14.94
CA PRO A 229 2.01 -62.98 -13.55
C PRO A 229 1.68 -64.15 -12.60
N ARG A 230 1.63 -63.90 -11.27
CA ARG A 230 0.74 -64.62 -10.34
C ARG A 230 0.50 -63.83 -9.04
N THR A 231 -0.66 -64.08 -8.47
CA THR A 231 -1.64 -63.17 -7.85
C THR A 231 -1.68 -63.24 -6.31
N ALA A 232 -2.43 -62.29 -5.72
CA ALA A 232 -2.98 -62.18 -4.35
C ALA A 232 -2.19 -61.26 -3.40
N GLU A 233 -2.76 -60.26 -2.69
CA GLU A 233 -4.14 -59.78 -2.49
C GLU A 233 -4.07 -58.33 -1.94
N GLU A 234 -5.03 -57.49 -2.35
CA GLU A 234 -5.70 -56.36 -1.66
C GLU A 234 -4.94 -55.38 -0.72
N SER A 235 -4.94 -54.08 -1.06
CA SER A 235 -5.92 -53.11 -0.53
C SER A 235 -5.72 -51.70 -1.11
N GLU A 236 -6.83 -51.01 -1.36
CA GLU A 236 -6.99 -49.71 -2.01
C GLU A 236 -6.89 -48.50 -1.04
N ASN A 237 -6.83 -47.32 -1.66
CA ASN A 237 -6.94 -45.95 -1.13
C ASN A 237 -5.66 -45.38 -0.49
N GLY A 238 -5.15 -44.22 -0.89
CA GLY A 238 -5.70 -43.10 -1.65
C GLY A 238 -5.17 -41.84 -0.97
N ASP A 239 -4.39 -41.02 -1.67
CA ASP A 239 -4.37 -39.55 -1.59
C ASP A 239 -3.10 -38.95 -2.21
N ALA A 240 -3.33 -37.93 -3.02
CA ALA A 240 -2.33 -37.12 -3.69
C ALA A 240 -1.59 -36.22 -2.67
N MET A 241 -0.26 -36.16 -2.76
CA MET A 241 0.54 -35.14 -2.08
C MET A 241 1.64 -34.55 -2.99
N ASP A 242 1.36 -33.32 -3.43
CA ASP A 242 2.18 -32.11 -3.33
C ASP A 242 3.72 -32.29 -3.21
N TYR A 243 4.44 -32.01 -4.30
CA TYR A 243 5.89 -31.80 -4.24
C TYR A 243 6.20 -30.32 -3.99
N SER A 244 6.25 -29.97 -2.71
CA SER A 244 6.91 -28.76 -2.25
C SER A 244 8.41 -28.84 -2.60
N THR A 245 8.88 -27.84 -3.35
CA THR A 245 10.30 -27.66 -3.67
C THR A 245 10.92 -26.80 -2.56
N GLN A 246 11.22 -27.42 -1.43
CA GLN A 246 12.13 -26.88 -0.42
C GLN A 246 13.11 -27.99 -0.06
N ASP A 247 14.35 -27.83 -0.48
CA ASP A 247 15.51 -27.91 0.42
C ASP A 247 16.78 -27.60 -0.37
N THR A 248 17.14 -26.33 -0.34
CA THR A 248 18.54 -25.91 -0.45
C THR A 248 18.99 -25.55 0.96
N LEU A 249 19.18 -26.56 1.80
CA LEU A 249 19.84 -26.40 3.09
C LEU A 249 21.20 -27.10 3.05
N THR A 250 22.22 -26.26 3.21
CA THR A 250 23.44 -26.50 3.99
C THR A 250 23.83 -27.96 4.22
N TYR A 251 24.90 -28.38 3.54
CA TYR A 251 25.63 -29.60 3.88
C TYR A 251 26.40 -29.35 5.19
N GLU A 252 25.73 -29.50 6.33
CA GLU A 252 26.43 -29.80 7.58
C GLU A 252 26.84 -31.28 7.59
N SER A 253 28.04 -31.51 8.09
CA SER A 253 28.75 -32.78 7.99
C SER A 253 28.32 -33.71 9.11
N GLU A 254 27.46 -34.69 8.83
CA GLU A 254 27.28 -35.84 9.71
C GLU A 254 27.88 -37.10 9.08
N GLU A 255 29.00 -37.55 9.66
CA GLU A 255 29.68 -38.80 9.35
C GLU A 255 28.86 -40.00 9.83
N VAL A 256 28.10 -40.62 8.93
CA VAL A 256 27.56 -41.97 9.17
C VAL A 256 28.52 -43.01 8.57
N GLN A 257 29.11 -43.82 9.45
CA GLN A 257 30.05 -44.91 9.13
C GLN A 257 29.46 -45.93 8.15
N LYS A 258 30.15 -46.15 7.02
CA LYS A 258 29.89 -47.21 6.04
C LYS A 258 31.01 -48.25 6.02
N PRO A 259 30.70 -49.53 5.73
CA PRO A 259 31.66 -50.62 5.84
C PRO A 259 32.79 -50.51 4.81
N ALA A 260 33.95 -50.99 5.23
CA ALA A 260 35.20 -50.94 4.50
C ALA A 260 35.13 -51.72 3.19
N GLY A 261 35.72 -51.15 2.11
CA GLY A 261 36.08 -51.94 0.93
C GLY A 261 35.63 -51.46 -0.44
N ARG A 262 35.28 -50.18 -0.66
CA ARG A 262 35.29 -49.51 -1.99
C ARG A 262 34.85 -48.07 -1.80
N LYS A 263 35.73 -47.07 -1.98
CA LYS A 263 35.40 -45.64 -2.28
C LYS A 263 36.65 -44.73 -2.18
N LYS A 264 37.50 -44.72 -3.22
CA LYS A 264 38.40 -43.58 -3.48
C LYS A 264 38.15 -42.93 -4.86
N ARG A 265 37.67 -43.71 -5.84
CA ARG A 265 37.31 -43.20 -7.19
C ARG A 265 36.04 -42.33 -7.20
N SER A 266 35.08 -42.59 -6.31
CA SER A 266 33.81 -41.86 -6.24
C SER A 266 33.97 -40.39 -5.78
N SER A 267 34.94 -40.11 -4.89
CA SER A 267 35.20 -38.74 -4.41
C SER A 267 35.76 -37.83 -5.51
N LYS A 268 36.75 -38.30 -6.29
CA LYS A 268 37.32 -37.52 -7.41
C LYS A 268 36.30 -37.18 -8.48
N PHE A 269 35.45 -38.14 -8.85
CA PHE A 269 34.41 -37.93 -9.85
C PHE A 269 33.35 -36.93 -9.37
N ARG A 270 32.94 -37.00 -8.10
CA ARG A 270 32.01 -36.05 -7.50
C ARG A 270 32.59 -34.62 -7.43
N HIS A 271 33.89 -34.48 -7.13
CA HIS A 271 34.57 -33.18 -7.17
C HIS A 271 34.64 -32.60 -8.58
N GLN A 272 34.91 -33.43 -9.59
CA GLN A 272 34.96 -32.99 -10.99
C GLN A 272 33.58 -32.54 -11.49
N TYR A 273 32.52 -33.26 -11.13
CA TYR A 273 31.13 -32.85 -11.39
C TYR A 273 30.81 -31.50 -10.75
N LEU A 274 31.12 -31.34 -9.45
CA LEU A 274 30.83 -30.10 -8.72
C LEU A 274 31.55 -28.89 -9.33
N ARG A 275 32.82 -29.04 -9.74
CA ARG A 275 33.53 -27.98 -10.47
C ARG A 275 32.86 -27.61 -11.79
N LEU A 276 32.44 -28.60 -12.57
CA LEU A 276 31.77 -28.36 -13.86
C LEU A 276 30.44 -27.62 -13.66
N VAL A 277 29.70 -27.96 -12.61
CA VAL A 277 28.45 -27.26 -12.24
C VAL A 277 28.75 -25.83 -11.80
N GLU A 278 29.76 -25.63 -10.96
CA GLU A 278 30.14 -24.30 -10.48
C GLU A 278 30.64 -23.39 -11.62
N GLU A 279 31.44 -23.92 -12.54
CA GLU A 279 31.88 -23.21 -13.74
C GLU A 279 30.70 -22.85 -14.65
N TRP A 280 29.77 -23.77 -14.83
CA TRP A 280 28.55 -23.52 -15.60
C TRP A 280 27.68 -22.44 -14.96
N GLU A 281 27.43 -22.53 -13.65
CA GLU A 281 26.66 -21.53 -12.90
C GLU A 281 27.33 -20.15 -12.97
N CYS A 282 28.67 -20.08 -12.84
CA CYS A 282 29.41 -18.84 -13.02
C CYS A 282 29.26 -18.27 -14.43
N ARG A 283 29.24 -19.12 -15.46
CA ARG A 283 29.01 -18.67 -16.85
C ARG A 283 27.59 -18.14 -17.04
N GLN A 284 26.57 -18.84 -16.54
CA GLN A 284 25.17 -18.38 -16.60
C GLN A 284 24.97 -17.08 -15.83
N LEU A 285 25.59 -16.95 -14.66
CA LEU A 285 25.50 -15.73 -13.85
C LEU A 285 26.18 -14.51 -14.49
N ASN A 286 27.20 -14.73 -15.32
CA ASN A 286 27.88 -13.67 -16.06
C ASN A 286 27.21 -13.29 -17.39
N GLN A 287 26.18 -14.02 -17.80
CA GLN A 287 25.42 -13.71 -19.01
C GLN A 287 24.63 -12.40 -18.80
N VAL A 288 24.66 -11.56 -19.84
CA VAL A 288 23.87 -10.33 -19.91
C VAL A 288 22.43 -10.70 -20.20
N VAL A 289 21.50 -10.10 -19.45
CA VAL A 289 20.07 -10.33 -19.63
C VAL A 289 19.54 -9.33 -20.66
N PRO A 290 19.06 -9.79 -21.83
CA PRO A 290 18.36 -8.91 -22.77
C PRO A 290 17.04 -8.44 -22.16
N LEU A 291 16.71 -7.16 -22.36
CA LEU A 291 15.48 -6.58 -21.80
C LEU A 291 14.23 -7.12 -22.48
N GLU A 292 14.33 -7.57 -23.74
CA GLU A 292 13.20 -8.11 -24.50
C GLU A 292 12.65 -9.41 -23.91
N ASP A 293 13.50 -10.20 -23.24
CA ASP A 293 13.10 -11.47 -22.61
C ASP A 293 12.40 -11.26 -21.26
N LEU A 294 12.38 -10.03 -20.74
CA LEU A 294 11.84 -9.71 -19.43
C LEU A 294 10.48 -9.01 -19.55
N THR A 295 9.46 -9.59 -18.92
CA THR A 295 8.13 -8.95 -18.83
C THR A 295 8.18 -7.79 -17.83
N MET A 296 8.44 -6.60 -18.37
CA MET A 296 8.52 -5.34 -17.63
C MET A 296 7.31 -4.46 -17.88
N ASP A 297 7.05 -3.58 -16.92
CA ASP A 297 6.17 -2.44 -17.09
C ASP A 297 6.98 -1.24 -17.65
N PRO A 298 6.75 -0.83 -18.91
CA PRO A 298 7.48 0.28 -19.53
C PRO A 298 7.02 1.66 -19.05
N ALA A 299 5.85 1.75 -18.40
CA ALA A 299 5.25 3.01 -18.00
C ALA A 299 4.80 2.97 -16.54
N PRO A 300 5.72 2.72 -15.58
CA PRO A 300 5.36 2.80 -14.18
C PRO A 300 4.98 4.24 -13.83
N TYR A 301 4.15 4.40 -12.80
CA TYR A 301 3.71 5.72 -12.35
C TYR A 301 4.89 6.58 -11.89
N ARG A 302 4.94 7.82 -12.40
CA ARG A 302 6.02 8.78 -12.17
C ARG A 302 5.47 10.02 -11.48
N LEU A 303 6.19 10.48 -10.48
CA LEU A 303 6.01 11.77 -9.81
C LEU A 303 7.13 12.70 -10.26
N MET A 304 6.84 13.99 -10.32
CA MET A 304 7.90 14.99 -10.44
C MET A 304 8.43 15.32 -9.06
N GLU A 305 9.72 15.62 -8.98
CA GLU A 305 10.41 15.99 -7.73
C GLU A 305 9.70 17.15 -6.98
N LYS A 306 9.23 18.15 -7.74
CA LYS A 306 8.51 19.33 -7.22
C LYS A 306 6.98 19.18 -7.14
N GLN A 307 6.44 17.96 -7.22
CA GLN A 307 5.01 17.77 -6.96
C GLN A 307 4.73 17.95 -5.48
N THR A 308 3.69 18.71 -5.18
CA THR A 308 3.25 18.95 -3.80
C THR A 308 2.71 17.68 -3.15
N LEU A 309 2.79 17.60 -1.82
CA LEU A 309 2.26 16.48 -1.04
C LEU A 309 0.77 16.23 -1.34
N TYR A 310 -0.02 17.28 -1.55
CA TYR A 310 -1.43 17.18 -1.97
C TYR A 310 -1.60 16.49 -3.33
N GLN A 311 -0.81 16.88 -4.33
CA GLN A 311 -0.88 16.28 -5.66
C GLN A 311 -0.47 14.80 -5.61
N CYS A 312 0.57 14.47 -4.84
CA CYS A 312 0.97 13.08 -4.62
C CYS A 312 -0.13 12.29 -3.89
N TYR A 313 -0.75 12.89 -2.88
CA TYR A 313 -1.86 12.31 -2.13
C TYR A 313 -3.07 11.99 -3.02
N ASP A 314 -3.50 12.94 -3.83
CA ASP A 314 -4.64 12.76 -4.74
C ASP A 314 -4.33 11.71 -5.79
N LEU A 315 -3.12 11.73 -6.37
CA LEU A 315 -2.71 10.72 -7.35
C LEU A 315 -2.75 9.30 -6.76
N PHE A 316 -2.21 9.11 -5.54
CA PHE A 316 -2.21 7.81 -4.87
C PHE A 316 -3.62 7.32 -4.55
N ASN A 317 -4.52 8.21 -4.13
CA ASN A 317 -5.89 7.83 -3.80
C ASN A 317 -6.76 7.58 -5.02
N LEU A 318 -6.66 8.43 -6.05
CA LEU A 318 -7.48 8.33 -7.26
C LEU A 318 -7.12 7.09 -8.09
N LEU A 319 -5.82 6.77 -8.18
CA LEU A 319 -5.33 5.63 -8.96
C LEU A 319 -5.09 4.37 -8.11
N GLY A 320 -5.24 4.46 -6.78
CA GLY A 320 -4.99 3.35 -5.86
C GLY A 320 -3.53 2.89 -5.85
N LEU A 321 -2.58 3.82 -6.01
CA LEU A 321 -1.16 3.51 -6.11
C LEU A 321 -0.60 3.05 -4.76
N ARG A 322 0.36 2.13 -4.84
CA ARG A 322 1.16 1.69 -3.68
C ARG A 322 2.58 2.21 -3.71
N LEU A 323 3.06 2.51 -4.91
CA LEU A 323 4.43 2.87 -5.23
C LEU A 323 4.42 3.80 -6.44
N ALA A 324 5.23 4.84 -6.43
CA ALA A 324 5.52 5.68 -7.57
C ALA A 324 7.00 6.07 -7.57
N TYR A 325 7.56 6.24 -8.77
CA TYR A 325 8.96 6.66 -8.94
C TYR A 325 9.02 8.18 -9.05
N VAL A 326 9.94 8.82 -8.33
CA VAL A 326 10.19 10.25 -8.43
C VAL A 326 11.26 10.49 -9.48
N THR A 327 10.95 11.36 -10.42
CA THR A 327 11.84 11.69 -11.53
C THR A 327 12.07 13.19 -11.67
N ASN A 328 13.29 13.54 -12.07
CA ASN A 328 13.65 14.90 -12.48
C ASN A 328 14.19 14.84 -13.91
N THR A 329 13.52 15.49 -14.86
CA THR A 329 13.85 15.43 -16.30
C THR A 329 14.01 13.99 -16.84
N GLY A 330 13.21 13.05 -16.33
CA GLY A 330 13.27 11.62 -16.70
C GLY A 330 14.33 10.79 -15.97
N ARG A 331 15.23 11.43 -15.21
CA ARG A 331 16.19 10.74 -14.34
C ARG A 331 15.48 10.25 -13.07
N LEU A 332 15.76 9.03 -12.65
CA LEU A 332 15.27 8.46 -11.40
C LEU A 332 16.03 9.09 -10.23
N VAL A 333 15.30 9.81 -9.37
CA VAL A 333 15.85 10.50 -8.20
C VAL A 333 15.45 9.81 -6.91
N GLY A 334 14.21 9.31 -6.84
CA GLY A 334 13.68 8.71 -5.63
C GLY A 334 12.52 7.76 -5.89
N VAL A 335 12.03 7.16 -4.81
CA VAL A 335 10.81 6.35 -4.80
C VAL A 335 9.93 6.81 -3.64
N VAL A 336 8.63 6.87 -3.89
CA VAL A 336 7.62 7.15 -2.88
C VAL A 336 6.69 5.94 -2.82
N SER A 337 6.57 5.33 -1.65
CA SER A 337 5.52 4.36 -1.38
C SER A 337 4.41 4.97 -0.54
N LEU A 338 3.31 4.24 -0.42
CA LEU A 338 2.18 4.63 0.44
C LEU A 338 2.61 4.81 1.91
N ARG A 339 3.70 4.18 2.34
CA ARG A 339 4.24 4.33 3.69
C ARG A 339 4.83 5.72 3.90
N GLU A 340 5.77 6.14 3.06
CA GLU A 340 6.43 7.44 3.19
C GLU A 340 5.42 8.57 3.01
N LEU A 341 4.48 8.42 2.07
CA LEU A 341 3.38 9.37 1.90
C LEU A 341 2.53 9.51 3.17
N LYS A 342 2.20 8.41 3.86
CA LYS A 342 1.48 8.46 5.14
C LYS A 342 2.31 9.15 6.22
N GLU A 343 3.59 8.83 6.32
CA GLU A 343 4.49 9.45 7.30
C GLU A 343 4.60 10.96 7.07
N ALA A 344 4.73 11.40 5.81
CA ALA A 344 4.75 12.81 5.43
C ALA A 344 3.44 13.53 5.77
N VAL A 345 2.29 12.93 5.45
CA VAL A 345 0.97 13.48 5.81
C VAL A 345 0.80 13.62 7.32
N HIS A 346 1.16 12.58 8.09
CA HIS A 346 1.08 12.65 9.55
C HIS A 346 2.05 13.68 10.15
N GLY A 347 3.27 13.79 9.62
CA GLY A 347 4.25 14.78 10.03
C GLY A 347 3.78 16.21 9.76
N THR A 348 3.15 16.43 8.60
CA THR A 348 2.61 17.74 8.22
C THR A 348 1.41 18.13 9.09
N VAL A 349 0.50 17.19 9.36
CA VAL A 349 -0.65 17.42 10.25
C VAL A 349 -0.21 17.71 11.70
N ARG A 350 0.91 17.14 12.16
CA ARG A 350 1.47 17.38 13.50
C ARG A 350 2.36 18.63 13.59
N GLY A 351 2.69 19.27 12.46
CA GLY A 351 3.63 20.39 12.41
C GLY A 351 5.09 20.01 12.73
N THR A 352 5.43 18.72 12.64
CA THR A 352 6.78 18.21 12.93
C THR A 352 7.62 17.98 11.68
N PHE A 353 7.09 18.31 10.50
CA PHE A 353 7.77 18.05 9.24
C PHE A 353 8.79 19.17 8.96
N THR A 354 10.07 18.82 8.97
CA THR A 354 11.16 19.68 8.53
C THR A 354 11.49 19.32 7.09
N SER A 355 11.31 20.25 6.15
CA SER A 355 11.80 20.09 4.77
C SER A 355 13.29 19.72 4.81
N ARG A 356 13.68 18.75 3.98
CA ARG A 356 15.09 18.44 3.77
C ARG A 356 15.65 19.54 2.87
N ILE A 357 16.08 20.65 3.46
CA ILE A 357 16.90 21.62 2.76
C ILE A 357 18.19 20.88 2.37
N THR A 358 18.34 20.60 1.08
CA THR A 358 19.58 20.06 0.52
C THR A 358 20.65 21.14 0.66
N PRO A 359 21.78 20.89 1.35
CA PRO A 359 22.89 21.82 1.34
C PRO A 359 23.64 21.59 0.03
N ASN A 360 23.39 22.41 -0.98
CA ASN A 360 24.37 22.75 -2.03
C ASN A 360 23.80 23.76 -3.04
N SER A 361 23.97 25.04 -2.73
CA SER A 361 24.48 26.04 -3.67
C SER A 361 25.03 27.19 -2.82
N GLU A 362 26.35 27.32 -2.75
CA GLU A 362 26.98 28.55 -2.28
C GLU A 362 26.61 29.70 -3.24
N ASP A 363 26.53 30.89 -2.66
CA ASP A 363 26.34 32.22 -3.26
C ASP A 363 24.91 32.71 -3.55
N GLY A 364 24.37 33.40 -2.55
CA GLY A 364 23.22 34.28 -2.67
C GLY A 364 22.87 34.92 -1.33
N VAL A 365 23.63 35.93 -0.91
CA VAL A 365 23.32 36.77 0.25
C VAL A 365 21.89 37.32 0.10
N GLN A 366 20.96 36.87 0.95
CA GLN A 366 19.67 37.54 1.14
C GLN A 366 19.66 38.19 2.52
N GLU A 367 19.85 39.50 2.50
CA GLU A 367 19.62 40.42 3.60
C GLU A 367 18.23 40.18 4.20
N SER A 368 18.22 39.92 5.50
CA SER A 368 17.04 39.97 6.34
C SER A 368 16.50 41.41 6.38
N TYR A 369 15.42 41.68 5.65
CA TYR A 369 14.62 42.89 5.85
C TYR A 369 13.84 42.77 7.18
N ASN A 370 14.54 43.11 8.28
CA ASN A 370 13.89 43.48 9.52
C ASN A 370 13.18 44.82 9.29
N LEU A 371 11.85 44.79 9.10
CA LEU A 371 11.03 45.98 9.21
C LEU A 371 11.04 46.44 10.68
N PRO A 372 11.51 47.66 10.99
CA PRO A 372 11.42 48.20 12.35
C PRO A 372 9.96 48.59 12.68
N PRO A 373 9.55 48.52 13.96
CA PRO A 373 8.19 48.86 14.36
C PRO A 373 7.92 50.36 14.17
N LEU A 374 6.72 50.67 13.66
CA LEU A 374 6.22 52.03 13.44
C LEU A 374 6.29 52.87 14.72
N ILE A 375 7.02 53.98 14.63
CA ILE A 375 7.13 55.02 15.65
C ILE A 375 5.80 55.77 15.75
N HIS A 376 5.23 55.79 16.94
CA HIS A 376 4.05 56.57 17.31
C HIS A 376 4.45 58.06 17.39
N LEU A 377 3.92 58.91 16.52
CA LEU A 377 4.05 60.37 16.61
C LEU A 377 3.24 60.93 17.81
N PRO A 378 3.71 61.98 18.50
CA PRO A 378 3.00 62.62 19.60
C PRO A 378 1.94 63.64 19.11
N PRO A 379 0.98 64.04 19.95
CA PRO A 379 -0.15 64.87 19.55
C PRO A 379 0.26 66.35 19.42
N GLU A 380 -0.11 66.99 18.31
CA GLU A 380 -0.02 68.44 18.15
C GLU A 380 -1.09 69.14 19.00
N SER A 381 -0.62 70.03 19.87
CA SER A 381 -1.41 71.01 20.59
C SER A 381 -1.81 72.16 19.67
N SER A 382 -3.11 72.37 19.44
CA SER A 382 -3.63 73.60 18.87
C SER A 382 -4.16 74.53 19.97
N SER A 383 -3.49 75.66 20.16
CA SER A 383 -4.07 76.83 20.80
C SER A 383 -3.51 78.08 20.13
N ARG A 384 -4.33 78.70 19.27
CA ARG A 384 -4.58 80.15 19.24
C ARG A 384 -5.73 80.45 18.30
#